data_AF-A0A2D6ZBL9-F1
#
_entry.id   AF-A0A2D6ZBL9-F1
#
_cell.length_a   1.000
_cell.length_b   1.000
_cell.length_c   1.000
_cell.angle_alpha   90.00
_cell.angle_beta   90.00
_cell.angle_gamma   90.00
#
_symmetry.space_group_name_H-M   'P 1'
#
loop_
_entity.id
_entity.type
_entity.pdbx_description
1 polymer ?
#
loop_
_entity_poly.entity_id
_entity_poly.type
_entity_poly.pdbx_seq_one_letter_code
_entity_poly.pdbx_strand_id
1 'polypeptide(L)'
;MNIFYLDKDPIKAAEMSCDKHVIKMILESAQMLCTAKRVLDGTPYEDKTKNGRKIKRWRLDNSNEEAIIYKAGWLRHPSTQWVMKSAYNYRWLYNHMMALNEEYKKRYNKNVDHVSVSKLKELLKEPPKNANINAIGTDATPAMPDECIVPGDSVASYRKYYIMKKNRFATWKSPAEIPQWYADGLEKFKEEENI
;
A
#
# COMPACT_ATOMS: atom_id res chain seq x y z
N MET A 1 -2.92 1.64 -7.93
CA MET A 1 -2.45 1.62 -6.54
C MET A 1 -1.01 1.17 -6.55
N ASN A 2 -0.21 1.46 -5.54
CA ASN A 2 1.15 0.95 -5.45
C ASN A 2 1.50 0.77 -3.98
N ILE A 3 2.35 -0.18 -3.59
CA ILE A 3 2.72 -0.36 -2.17
C ILE A 3 3.84 0.60 -1.76
N PHE A 4 4.68 1.05 -2.71
CA PHE A 4 5.90 1.82 -2.45
C PHE A 4 6.77 1.16 -1.37
N TYR A 5 7.24 -0.04 -1.68
CA TYR A 5 8.02 -0.91 -0.79
C TYR A 5 9.47 -0.40 -0.66
N LEU A 6 9.66 0.70 0.07
CA LEU A 6 10.94 1.44 0.21
C LEU A 6 11.95 0.78 1.16
N ASP A 7 11.49 -0.18 1.96
CA ASP A 7 12.28 -0.99 2.87
C ASP A 7 11.56 -2.32 3.12
N LYS A 8 12.29 -3.34 3.56
CA LYS A 8 11.71 -4.63 3.96
C LYS A 8 10.98 -4.52 5.29
N ASP A 9 11.39 -3.59 6.15
CA ASP A 9 10.66 -3.23 7.36
C ASP A 9 9.53 -2.24 7.01
N PRO A 10 8.25 -2.60 7.26
CA PRO A 10 7.13 -1.71 6.95
C PRO A 10 7.15 -0.40 7.74
N ILE A 11 7.80 -0.33 8.91
CA ILE A 11 7.89 0.91 9.67
C ILE A 11 8.88 1.85 8.98
N LYS A 12 10.08 1.36 8.66
CA LYS A 12 11.10 2.13 7.93
C LYS A 12 10.60 2.58 6.56
N ALA A 13 9.85 1.72 5.85
CA ALA A 13 9.27 2.09 4.57
C ALA A 13 8.28 3.28 4.69
N ALA A 14 7.50 3.33 5.77
CA ALA A 14 6.61 4.45 6.05
C ALA A 14 7.38 5.72 6.42
N GLU A 15 8.41 5.62 7.27
CA GLU A 15 9.30 6.72 7.63
C GLU A 15 10.00 7.33 6.40
N MET A 16 10.43 6.49 5.45
CA MET A 16 11.05 6.94 4.20
C MET A 16 10.06 7.51 3.18
N SER A 17 8.76 7.29 3.34
CA SER A 17 7.76 7.75 2.37
C SER A 17 7.68 9.27 2.32
N CYS A 18 7.52 9.83 1.11
CA CYS A 18 7.32 11.28 0.97
C CYS A 18 5.91 11.68 1.44
N ASP A 19 5.75 12.92 1.84
CA ASP A 19 4.55 13.48 2.46
C ASP A 19 3.25 13.13 1.71
N LYS A 20 3.26 13.31 0.37
CA LYS A 20 2.09 13.01 -0.46
C LYS A 20 1.68 11.54 -0.41
N HIS A 21 2.66 10.64 -0.32
CA HIS A 21 2.39 9.21 -0.22
C HIS A 21 2.01 8.81 1.21
N VAL A 22 2.54 9.44 2.26
CA VAL A 22 2.11 9.20 3.65
C VAL A 22 0.59 9.26 3.80
N ILE A 23 -0.05 10.30 3.27
CA ILE A 23 -1.52 10.43 3.32
C ILE A 23 -2.20 9.45 2.36
N LYS A 24 -1.80 9.49 1.09
CA LYS A 24 -2.50 8.77 0.02
C LYS A 24 -2.47 7.26 0.24
N MET A 25 -1.36 6.75 0.76
CA MET A 25 -1.13 5.31 0.89
C MET A 25 -1.93 4.67 2.02
N ILE A 26 -2.42 5.43 2.99
CA ILE A 26 -3.30 4.87 4.02
C ILE A 26 -4.60 4.35 3.38
N LEU A 27 -5.23 5.16 2.51
CA LEU A 27 -6.45 4.76 1.82
C LEU A 27 -6.22 3.62 0.82
N GLU A 28 -5.16 3.70 0.00
CA GLU A 28 -4.86 2.65 -0.98
C GLU A 28 -4.51 1.32 -0.29
N SER A 29 -3.78 1.35 0.83
CA SER A 29 -3.49 0.15 1.63
C SER A 29 -4.78 -0.44 2.21
N ALA A 30 -5.65 0.39 2.79
CA ALA A 30 -6.95 -0.05 3.30
C ALA A 30 -7.81 -0.71 2.20
N GLN A 31 -7.83 -0.14 0.98
CA GLN A 31 -8.54 -0.72 -0.16
C GLN A 31 -8.00 -2.09 -0.57
N MET A 32 -6.67 -2.28 -0.57
CA MET A 32 -6.04 -3.58 -0.84
C MET A 32 -6.34 -4.61 0.24
N LEU A 33 -6.23 -4.23 1.52
CA LEU A 33 -6.52 -5.10 2.65
C LEU A 33 -8.01 -5.51 2.69
N CYS A 34 -8.92 -4.56 2.46
CA CYS A 34 -10.36 -4.84 2.32
C CYS A 34 -10.65 -5.78 1.15
N THR A 35 -9.94 -5.60 0.03
CA THR A 35 -10.06 -6.50 -1.12
C THR A 35 -9.63 -7.91 -0.75
N ALA A 36 -8.50 -8.07 -0.08
CA ALA A 36 -8.03 -9.38 0.37
C ALA A 36 -9.04 -10.04 1.31
N LYS A 37 -9.55 -9.31 2.32
CA LYS A 37 -10.58 -9.80 3.25
C LYS A 37 -11.83 -10.27 2.53
N ARG A 38 -12.36 -9.46 1.62
CA ARG A 38 -13.57 -9.81 0.86
C ARG A 38 -13.36 -11.00 -0.08
N VAL A 39 -12.25 -11.04 -0.81
CA VAL A 39 -12.00 -12.09 -1.80
C VAL A 39 -11.74 -13.43 -1.13
N LEU A 40 -11.01 -13.43 0.00
CA LEU A 40 -10.62 -14.66 0.68
C LEU A 40 -11.71 -15.19 1.61
N ASP A 41 -12.43 -14.33 2.34
CA ASP A 41 -13.44 -14.77 3.32
C ASP A 41 -14.89 -14.66 2.81
N GLY A 42 -15.14 -13.94 1.71
CA GLY A 42 -16.48 -13.63 1.26
C GLY A 42 -17.03 -14.56 0.17
N THR A 43 -18.35 -14.69 0.13
CA THR A 43 -19.07 -15.45 -0.89
C THR A 43 -19.27 -14.61 -2.16
N PRO A 44 -18.85 -15.08 -3.36
CA PRO A 44 -18.97 -14.31 -4.58
C PRO A 44 -20.42 -14.19 -5.07
N TYR A 45 -20.80 -13.04 -5.61
CA TYR A 45 -22.10 -12.81 -6.25
C TYR A 45 -21.97 -11.88 -7.46
N GLU A 46 -22.92 -11.96 -8.40
CA GLU A 46 -23.03 -11.01 -9.52
C GLU A 46 -23.92 -9.83 -9.13
N ASP A 47 -23.52 -8.63 -9.54
CA ASP A 47 -24.26 -7.39 -9.35
C ASP A 47 -24.18 -6.53 -10.61
N LYS A 48 -24.83 -5.37 -10.63
CA LYS A 48 -24.73 -4.38 -11.71
C LYS A 48 -24.14 -3.08 -11.18
N THR A 49 -23.27 -2.46 -11.97
CA THR A 49 -22.82 -1.09 -11.72
C THR A 49 -23.97 -0.11 -11.95
N LYS A 50 -23.82 1.16 -11.52
CA LYS A 50 -24.81 2.22 -11.79
C LYS A 50 -25.18 2.33 -13.28
N ASN A 51 -24.25 1.98 -14.17
CA ASN A 51 -24.44 2.02 -15.63
C ASN A 51 -24.87 0.65 -16.20
N GLY A 52 -25.38 -0.27 -15.37
CA GLY A 52 -25.93 -1.56 -15.78
C GLY A 52 -24.91 -2.66 -16.12
N ARG A 53 -23.60 -2.37 -16.12
CA ARG A 53 -22.56 -3.39 -16.42
C ARG A 53 -22.47 -4.42 -15.30
N LYS A 54 -22.38 -5.71 -15.66
CA LYS A 54 -22.13 -6.81 -14.70
C LYS A 54 -20.83 -6.57 -13.93
N ILE A 55 -20.86 -6.83 -12.63
CA ILE A 55 -19.70 -6.75 -11.75
C ILE A 55 -19.72 -7.90 -10.73
N LYS A 56 -18.58 -8.56 -10.55
CA LYS A 56 -18.41 -9.56 -9.51
C LYS A 56 -18.14 -8.88 -8.16
N ARG A 57 -18.81 -9.35 -7.11
CA ARG A 57 -18.71 -8.85 -5.74
C ARG A 57 -18.52 -10.03 -4.78
N TRP A 58 -18.19 -9.71 -3.53
CA TRP A 58 -18.00 -10.68 -2.45
C TRP A 58 -18.71 -10.16 -1.21
N ARG A 59 -19.63 -10.96 -0.68
CA ARG A 59 -20.40 -10.66 0.54
C ARG A 59 -19.71 -11.30 1.73
N LEU A 60 -19.55 -10.54 2.81
CA LEU A 60 -19.09 -11.06 4.10
C LEU A 60 -20.30 -11.46 4.94
N ASP A 61 -20.18 -12.57 5.67
CA ASP A 61 -21.30 -13.11 6.46
C ASP A 61 -21.55 -12.29 7.74
N ASN A 62 -20.51 -11.69 8.31
CA ASN A 62 -20.64 -10.80 9.44
C ASN A 62 -21.22 -9.45 8.97
N SER A 63 -22.41 -9.09 9.47
CA SER A 63 -23.12 -7.88 9.06
C SER A 63 -22.37 -6.58 9.34
N ASN A 64 -21.60 -6.52 10.44
CA ASN A 64 -20.78 -5.36 10.78
C ASN A 64 -19.60 -5.23 9.81
N GLU A 65 -18.90 -6.33 9.52
CA GLU A 65 -17.84 -6.34 8.51
C GLU A 65 -18.38 -5.96 7.12
N GLU A 66 -19.52 -6.52 6.71
CA GLU A 66 -20.13 -6.24 5.41
C GLU A 66 -20.46 -4.76 5.22
N ALA A 67 -20.93 -4.10 6.29
CA ALA A 67 -21.29 -2.68 6.29
C ALA A 67 -20.06 -1.75 6.25
N ILE A 68 -18.95 -2.12 6.88
CA ILE A 68 -17.79 -1.24 7.09
C ILE A 68 -16.66 -1.49 6.07
N ILE A 69 -16.35 -2.75 5.77
CA ILE A 69 -15.22 -3.12 4.91
C ILE A 69 -15.48 -2.64 3.48
N TYR A 70 -14.52 -1.97 2.86
CA TYR A 70 -14.67 -1.43 1.51
C TYR A 70 -14.92 -2.54 0.49
N LYS A 71 -15.71 -2.27 -0.56
CA LYS A 71 -15.96 -3.23 -1.64
C LYS A 71 -14.65 -3.57 -2.35
N ALA A 72 -14.51 -4.83 -2.75
CA ALA A 72 -13.32 -5.31 -3.45
C ALA A 72 -13.08 -4.54 -4.76
N GLY A 73 -11.82 -4.22 -5.03
CA GLY A 73 -11.39 -3.46 -6.21
C GLY A 73 -9.97 -3.83 -6.63
N TRP A 74 -9.55 -3.38 -7.83
CA TRP A 74 -8.20 -3.61 -8.37
C TRP A 74 -7.72 -5.07 -8.34
N LEU A 75 -8.65 -6.01 -8.52
CA LEU A 75 -8.37 -7.44 -8.37
C LEU A 75 -7.20 -7.92 -9.23
N ARG A 76 -7.02 -7.39 -10.44
CA ARG A 76 -5.93 -7.80 -11.35
C ARG A 76 -4.63 -7.02 -11.13
N HIS A 77 -4.60 -6.08 -10.19
CA HIS A 77 -3.44 -5.24 -9.97
C HIS A 77 -2.34 -6.03 -9.24
N PRO A 78 -1.06 -5.94 -9.67
CA PRO A 78 0.04 -6.71 -9.09
C PRO A 78 0.14 -6.57 -7.57
N SER A 79 0.04 -5.35 -7.04
CA SER A 79 0.06 -5.10 -5.60
C SER A 79 -1.07 -5.80 -4.85
N THR A 80 -2.30 -5.79 -5.38
CA THR A 80 -3.44 -6.43 -4.74
C THR A 80 -3.30 -7.95 -4.76
N GLN A 81 -2.80 -8.50 -5.86
CA GLN A 81 -2.48 -9.92 -5.97
C GLN A 81 -1.39 -10.33 -4.97
N TRP A 82 -0.34 -9.53 -4.82
CA TRP A 82 0.73 -9.76 -3.85
C TRP A 82 0.20 -9.82 -2.41
N VAL A 83 -0.69 -8.89 -2.01
CA VAL A 83 -1.31 -8.87 -0.68
C VAL A 83 -2.12 -10.15 -0.43
N MET A 84 -2.88 -10.62 -1.43
CA MET A 84 -3.73 -11.82 -1.29
C MET A 84 -2.94 -13.13 -1.31
N LYS A 85 -1.69 -13.12 -1.80
CA LYS A 85 -0.89 -14.34 -2.00
C LYS A 85 -0.50 -15.03 -0.69
N SER A 86 -0.35 -14.28 0.40
CA SER A 86 0.16 -14.80 1.67
C SER A 86 -0.31 -13.96 2.86
N ALA A 87 -0.57 -14.62 3.99
CA ALA A 87 -0.86 -13.95 5.26
C ALA A 87 0.29 -13.01 5.70
N TYR A 88 1.54 -13.33 5.36
CA TYR A 88 2.71 -12.51 5.68
C TYR A 88 2.74 -11.21 4.85
N ASN A 89 2.42 -11.28 3.55
CA ASN A 89 2.32 -10.09 2.69
C ASN A 89 1.19 -9.16 3.17
N TYR A 90 0.04 -9.75 3.54
CA TYR A 90 -1.06 -9.00 4.15
C TYR A 90 -0.60 -8.28 5.42
N ARG A 91 0.07 -8.99 6.33
CA ARG A 91 0.54 -8.41 7.60
C ARG A 91 1.57 -7.30 7.37
N TRP A 92 2.46 -7.45 6.39
CA TRP A 92 3.40 -6.39 6.00
C TRP A 92 2.64 -5.11 5.60
N LEU A 93 1.64 -5.23 4.72
CA LEU A 93 0.87 -4.06 4.27
C LEU A 93 0.05 -3.45 5.40
N TYR A 94 -0.54 -4.26 6.28
CA TYR A 94 -1.25 -3.76 7.46
C TYR A 94 -0.31 -2.96 8.36
N ASN A 95 0.86 -3.50 8.69
CA ASN A 95 1.86 -2.81 9.51
C ASN A 95 2.31 -1.51 8.85
N HIS A 96 2.52 -1.51 7.53
CA HIS A 96 2.88 -0.32 6.76
C HIS A 96 1.76 0.72 6.81
N MET A 97 0.49 0.33 6.64
CA MET A 97 -0.67 1.24 6.78
C MET A 97 -0.73 1.90 8.16
N MET A 98 -0.47 1.14 9.22
CA MET A 98 -0.45 1.66 10.59
C MET A 98 0.74 2.61 10.81
N ALA A 99 1.93 2.26 10.32
CA ALA A 99 3.10 3.14 10.40
C ALA A 99 2.91 4.43 9.61
N LEU A 100 2.32 4.37 8.41
CA LEU A 100 1.95 5.54 7.62
C LEU A 100 0.97 6.46 8.37
N ASN A 101 0.05 5.89 9.16
CA ASN A 101 -0.86 6.67 10.00
C ASN A 101 -0.14 7.42 11.12
N GLU A 102 0.88 6.81 11.73
CA GLU A 102 1.72 7.50 12.72
C GLU A 102 2.51 8.64 12.06
N GLU A 103 3.10 8.41 10.89
CA GLU A 103 3.77 9.46 10.12
C GLU A 103 2.82 10.58 9.70
N TYR A 104 1.60 10.25 9.30
CA TYR A 104 0.55 11.23 9.03
C TYR A 104 0.27 12.11 10.26
N LYS A 105 0.12 11.50 11.45
CA LYS A 105 -0.12 12.25 12.68
C LYS A 105 1.04 13.17 13.04
N LYS A 106 2.27 12.66 13.00
CA LYS A 106 3.49 13.43 13.29
C LYS A 106 3.68 14.60 12.32
N ARG A 107 3.70 14.33 11.01
CA ARG A 107 4.08 15.32 9.98
C ARG A 107 3.01 16.36 9.66
N TYR A 108 1.76 16.07 10.00
CA TYR A 108 0.62 16.96 9.74
C TYR A 108 -0.05 17.47 11.02
N ASN A 109 0.61 17.30 12.17
CA ASN A 109 0.15 17.73 13.49
C ASN A 109 -1.32 17.32 13.75
N LYS A 110 -1.60 16.01 13.61
CA LYS A 110 -2.93 15.44 13.83
C LYS A 110 -2.94 14.62 15.11
N ASN A 111 -4.01 14.82 15.87
CA ASN A 111 -4.25 14.08 17.12
C ASN A 111 -5.25 12.92 16.93
N VAL A 112 -5.63 12.64 15.67
CA VAL A 112 -6.60 11.61 15.32
C VAL A 112 -6.07 10.78 14.16
N ASP A 113 -6.47 9.51 14.14
CA ASP A 113 -6.16 8.61 13.04
C ASP A 113 -6.80 9.08 11.73
N HIS A 114 -6.18 8.73 10.61
CA HIS A 114 -6.79 8.87 9.30
C HIS A 114 -8.09 8.07 9.24
N VAL A 115 -9.14 8.60 8.60
CA VAL A 115 -10.49 8.04 8.63
C VAL A 115 -10.57 6.55 8.25
N SER A 116 -9.75 6.10 7.29
CA SER A 116 -9.67 4.68 6.93
C SER A 116 -9.15 3.82 8.07
N VAL A 117 -8.13 4.29 8.79
CA VAL A 117 -7.55 3.59 9.95
C VAL A 117 -8.55 3.58 11.10
N SER A 118 -9.18 4.72 11.42
CA SER A 118 -10.21 4.77 12.48
C SER A 118 -11.33 3.75 12.26
N LYS A 119 -11.75 3.55 11.01
CA LYS A 119 -12.84 2.63 10.65
C LYS A 119 -12.42 1.17 10.57
N LEU A 120 -11.17 0.90 10.14
CA LEU A 120 -10.79 -0.44 9.66
C LEU A 120 -9.67 -1.10 10.49
N LYS A 121 -8.96 -0.38 11.35
CA LYS A 121 -7.78 -0.93 12.05
C LYS A 121 -8.07 -2.21 12.83
N GLU A 122 -9.21 -2.28 13.52
CA GLU A 122 -9.61 -3.46 14.29
C GLU A 122 -10.08 -4.59 13.37
N LEU A 123 -10.88 -4.26 12.33
CA LEU A 123 -11.45 -5.25 11.41
C LEU A 123 -10.41 -5.89 10.49
N LEU A 124 -9.30 -5.19 10.23
CA LEU A 124 -8.24 -5.62 9.31
C LEU A 124 -6.95 -6.05 10.02
N LYS A 125 -6.92 -6.02 11.36
CA LYS A 125 -5.74 -6.33 12.17
C LYS A 125 -5.17 -7.71 11.86
N GLU A 126 -6.06 -8.69 11.83
CA GLU A 126 -5.71 -10.06 11.51
C GLU A 126 -5.88 -10.33 10.01
N PRO A 127 -5.00 -11.17 9.42
CA PRO A 127 -5.22 -11.66 8.07
C PRO A 127 -6.60 -12.32 7.89
N PRO A 128 -7.13 -12.36 6.66
CA PRO A 128 -8.36 -13.09 6.36
C PRO A 128 -8.27 -14.55 6.82
N LYS A 129 -9.40 -15.14 7.25
CA LYS A 129 -9.47 -16.51 7.77
C LYS A 129 -8.91 -17.53 6.76
N ASN A 130 -9.15 -17.29 5.48
CA ASN A 130 -8.71 -18.16 4.39
C ASN A 130 -7.40 -17.68 3.73
N ALA A 131 -6.63 -16.81 4.39
CA ALA A 131 -5.32 -16.40 3.88
C ALA A 131 -4.34 -17.59 3.84
N ASN A 132 -3.51 -17.63 2.79
CA ASN A 132 -2.51 -18.69 2.66
C ASN A 132 -1.38 -18.49 3.69
N ILE A 133 -1.36 -19.32 4.73
CA ILE A 133 -0.33 -19.34 5.77
C ILE A 133 0.91 -20.17 5.39
N ASN A 134 0.78 -21.06 4.39
CA ASN A 134 1.89 -21.92 3.94
C ASN A 134 2.78 -21.21 2.91
N ALA A 135 2.32 -20.13 2.30
CA ALA A 135 3.13 -19.28 1.45
C ALA A 135 3.93 -18.28 2.28
N ILE A 136 5.25 -18.32 2.18
CA ILE A 136 6.13 -17.34 2.82
C ILE A 136 5.89 -15.92 2.28
N GLY A 137 6.21 -14.92 3.09
CA GLY A 137 6.26 -13.54 2.66
C GLY A 137 7.33 -13.33 1.58
N THR A 138 7.05 -12.43 0.63
CA THR A 138 7.96 -12.08 -0.46
C THR A 138 8.03 -10.57 -0.60
N ASP A 139 9.08 -10.01 -1.17
CA ASP A 139 9.12 -8.58 -1.48
C ASP A 139 7.95 -8.19 -2.41
N ALA A 140 7.47 -6.95 -2.29
CA ALA A 140 6.32 -6.47 -3.08
C ALA A 140 6.61 -6.52 -4.58
N THR A 141 5.65 -7.03 -5.37
CA THR A 141 5.74 -7.01 -6.83
C THR A 141 5.85 -5.55 -7.32
N PRO A 142 6.86 -5.20 -8.13
CA PRO A 142 6.97 -3.88 -8.74
C PRO A 142 5.72 -3.53 -9.56
N ALA A 143 5.10 -2.39 -9.26
CA ALA A 143 3.95 -1.84 -10.02
C ALA A 143 4.32 -0.47 -10.59
N MET A 144 5.32 -0.46 -11.47
CA MET A 144 6.01 0.74 -11.97
C MET A 144 6.46 0.56 -13.44
N PRO A 145 6.89 1.63 -14.13
CA PRO A 145 7.49 1.52 -15.46
C PRO A 145 8.76 0.65 -15.46
N ASP A 146 9.03 -0.01 -16.59
CA ASP A 146 10.13 -0.97 -16.73
C ASP A 146 11.50 -0.33 -16.45
N GLU A 147 11.71 0.93 -16.83
CA GLU A 147 12.98 1.61 -16.59
C GLU A 147 13.30 1.79 -15.08
N CYS A 148 12.30 1.68 -14.21
CA CYS A 148 12.47 1.76 -12.77
C CYS A 148 12.74 0.40 -12.12
N ILE A 149 12.61 -0.71 -12.84
CA ILE A 149 12.78 -2.05 -12.29
C ILE A 149 14.27 -2.38 -12.17
N VAL A 150 14.67 -2.81 -10.96
CA VAL A 150 15.96 -3.40 -10.66
C VAL A 150 15.73 -4.90 -10.44
N PRO A 151 16.18 -5.78 -11.35
CA PRO A 151 15.92 -7.22 -11.27
C PRO A 151 16.39 -7.82 -9.94
N GLY A 152 15.50 -8.56 -9.27
CA GLY A 152 15.80 -9.21 -7.99
C GLY A 152 15.79 -8.29 -6.76
N ASP A 153 15.58 -6.98 -6.93
CA ASP A 153 15.56 -6.01 -5.83
C ASP A 153 14.38 -5.04 -5.95
N SER A 154 13.26 -5.41 -5.30
CA SER A 154 12.07 -4.56 -5.26
C SER A 154 12.33 -3.25 -4.52
N VAL A 155 13.16 -3.24 -3.48
CA VAL A 155 13.45 -2.03 -2.70
C VAL A 155 14.20 -1.01 -3.57
N ALA A 156 15.26 -1.44 -4.24
CA ALA A 156 15.98 -0.60 -5.20
C ALA A 156 15.06 -0.12 -6.32
N SER A 157 14.16 -0.98 -6.82
CA SER A 157 13.17 -0.61 -7.83
C SER A 157 12.27 0.55 -7.36
N TYR A 158 11.72 0.47 -6.14
CA TYR A 158 10.85 1.51 -5.60
C TYR A 158 11.59 2.81 -5.29
N ARG A 159 12.83 2.73 -4.79
CA ARG A 159 13.68 3.89 -4.57
C ARG A 159 14.01 4.59 -5.89
N LYS A 160 14.40 3.83 -6.93
CA LYS A 160 14.60 4.34 -8.29
C LYS A 160 13.33 4.98 -8.85
N TYR A 161 12.16 4.37 -8.62
CA TYR A 161 10.88 4.94 -9.03
C TYR A 161 10.57 6.28 -8.34
N TYR A 162 10.93 6.43 -7.06
CA TYR A 162 10.84 7.72 -6.35
C TYR A 162 11.72 8.79 -7.00
N ILE A 163 13.00 8.47 -7.20
CA ILE A 163 13.99 9.38 -7.79
C ILE A 163 13.57 9.81 -9.19
N MET A 164 13.26 8.87 -10.08
CA MET A 164 12.97 9.19 -11.49
C MET A 164 11.59 9.82 -11.70
N LYS A 165 10.56 9.34 -10.98
CA LYS A 165 9.15 9.61 -11.35
C LYS A 165 8.36 10.34 -10.28
N LYS A 166 8.93 10.56 -9.09
CA LYS A 166 8.26 11.26 -7.96
C LYS A 166 8.99 12.52 -7.51
N ASN A 167 10.19 12.80 -8.03
CA ASN A 167 11.02 13.91 -7.56
C ASN A 167 10.32 15.28 -7.58
N ARG A 168 9.47 15.54 -8.58
CA ARG A 168 8.75 16.81 -8.75
C ARG A 168 7.84 17.21 -7.58
N PHE A 169 7.50 16.28 -6.68
CA PHE A 169 6.64 16.57 -5.52
C PHE A 169 7.11 15.90 -4.22
N ALA A 170 8.23 15.19 -4.24
CA ALA A 170 8.68 14.45 -3.08
C ALA A 170 9.27 15.43 -2.04
N THR A 171 8.59 15.51 -0.90
CA THR A 171 8.98 16.31 0.26
C THR A 171 8.86 15.48 1.53
N TRP A 172 9.56 15.90 2.59
CA TRP A 172 9.51 15.30 3.92
C TRP A 172 9.36 16.42 4.95
N LYS A 173 8.18 16.54 5.56
CA LYS A 173 7.91 17.52 6.61
C LYS A 173 8.47 17.04 7.94
N SER A 174 9.02 17.98 8.72
CA SER A 174 9.44 17.75 10.10
C SER A 174 8.35 17.03 10.92
N PRO A 175 8.70 16.05 11.75
CA PRO A 175 10.06 15.66 12.13
C PRO A 175 10.78 14.71 11.16
N ALA A 176 10.17 14.37 10.02
CA ALA A 176 10.82 13.50 9.05
C ALA A 176 11.90 14.23 8.26
N GLU A 177 12.95 13.49 7.93
CA GLU A 177 14.08 13.96 7.15
C GLU A 177 14.11 13.28 5.79
N ILE A 178 14.80 13.89 4.83
CA ILE A 178 15.00 13.31 3.51
C ILE A 178 15.88 12.06 3.68
N PRO A 179 15.44 10.88 3.19
CA PRO A 179 16.26 9.68 3.26
C PRO A 179 17.56 9.83 2.45
N GLN A 180 18.69 9.37 3.01
CA GLN A 180 20.00 9.49 2.36
C GLN A 180 20.00 8.92 0.93
N TRP A 181 19.39 7.74 0.73
CA TRP A 181 19.29 7.10 -0.59
C TRP A 181 18.58 7.97 -1.62
N TYR A 182 17.64 8.81 -1.18
CA TYR A 182 16.89 9.70 -2.06
C TYR A 182 17.71 10.94 -2.40
N ALA A 183 18.40 11.53 -1.42
CA ALA A 183 19.29 12.67 -1.64
C ALA A 183 20.41 12.32 -2.64
N ASP A 184 21.16 11.25 -2.35
CA ASP A 184 22.26 10.78 -3.21
C ASP A 184 21.77 10.39 -4.60
N GLY A 185 20.62 9.71 -4.67
CA GLY A 185 20.05 9.25 -5.92
C GLY A 185 19.53 10.40 -6.78
N LEU A 186 18.97 11.44 -6.16
CA LEU A 186 18.47 12.61 -6.89
C LEU A 186 19.60 13.49 -7.42
N GLU A 187 20.71 13.62 -6.69
CA GLU A 187 21.91 14.33 -7.17
C GLU A 187 22.45 13.66 -8.44
N LYS A 188 22.72 12.35 -8.37
CA LYS A 188 23.18 11.56 -9.54
C LYS A 188 22.22 11.63 -10.73
N PHE A 189 20.92 11.49 -10.48
CA PHE A 189 19.92 11.57 -11.55
C PHE A 189 19.91 12.93 -12.25
N LYS A 190 20.14 14.03 -11.52
CA LYS A 190 20.24 15.36 -12.13
C LYS A 190 21.53 15.54 -12.91
N GLU A 191 22.64 14.96 -12.46
CA GLU A 191 23.88 14.98 -13.22
C GLU A 191 23.71 14.27 -14.57
N GLU A 192 23.05 13.10 -14.58
CA GLU A 192 22.78 12.32 -15.79
C GLU A 192 21.84 13.02 -16.77
N GLU A 193 20.82 13.76 -16.29
CA GLU A 193 19.87 14.49 -17.15
C GLU A 193 20.42 15.84 -17.67
N ASN A 194 21.49 16.36 -17.06
CA ASN A 194 22.14 17.62 -17.47
C ASN A 194 23.36 17.39 -18.39
N ILE A 195 23.62 16.13 -18.78
CA ILE A 195 24.61 15.71 -19.79
C ILE A 195 23.87 15.36 -21.08
#